data_AF-A0A401GAH6-F1
#
_entry.id   AF-A0A401GAH6-F1
#
_cell.length_a   1.000
_cell.length_b   1.000
_cell.length_c   1.000
_cell.angle_alpha   90.00
_cell.angle_beta   90.00
_cell.angle_gamma   90.00
#
_symmetry.space_group_name_H-M   'P 1'
#
loop_
_entity.id
_entity.type
_entity.pdbx_description
1 polymer ?
#
loop_
_entity_poly.entity_id
_entity_poly.type
_entity_poly.pdbx_seq_one_letter_code
_entity_poly.pdbx_strand_id
1 'polypeptide(L)'
;MSSSNSTSNSPSSPTTEDNSLFATLLTPGSSLHPTLLFVLDVAFFALFLVLAGLALATQGNLHVLSLIGIEMGLWGSVKWFVYELQLANANEETQKNANRENDTSPSDSKLKEE
;
A
#
# COMPACT_ATOMS: atom_id res chain seq x y z
N MET A 1 -44.66 44.97 12.48
CA MET A 1 -44.90 43.59 12.94
C MET A 1 -44.19 42.66 11.98
N SER A 2 -43.30 41.83 12.53
CA SER A 2 -42.82 40.52 12.06
C SER A 2 -42.41 40.34 10.59
N SER A 3 -41.35 39.64 10.23
CA SER A 3 -40.22 39.02 10.90
C SER A 3 -39.27 38.60 9.78
N SER A 4 -38.00 38.59 10.11
CA SER A 4 -36.87 38.02 9.38
C SER A 4 -37.19 36.68 8.69
N ASN A 5 -36.81 36.51 7.42
CA ASN A 5 -36.35 35.21 6.95
C ASN A 5 -35.51 35.31 5.67
N SER A 6 -34.20 35.15 5.80
CA SER A 6 -33.31 34.58 4.78
C SER A 6 -31.99 34.26 5.47
N THR A 7 -32.08 33.36 6.46
CA THR A 7 -30.94 32.55 6.87
C THR A 7 -30.47 31.83 5.61
N SER A 8 -29.28 32.18 5.11
CA SER A 8 -28.59 31.39 4.11
C SER A 8 -28.28 30.03 4.74
N ASN A 9 -29.19 29.07 4.56
CA ASN A 9 -28.89 27.66 4.76
C ASN A 9 -27.85 27.28 3.70
N SER A 10 -26.57 27.44 4.03
CA SER A 10 -25.52 26.67 3.37
C SER A 10 -25.81 25.19 3.67
N PRO A 11 -25.96 24.34 2.65
CA PRO A 11 -26.12 22.93 2.86
C PRO A 11 -24.84 22.38 3.50
N SER A 12 -25.04 21.62 4.56
CA SER A 12 -24.10 20.65 5.11
C SER A 12 -23.30 19.93 4.01
N SER A 13 -21.97 20.07 4.05
CA SER A 13 -21.05 19.12 3.42
C SER A 13 -19.75 19.05 4.24
N PRO A 14 -19.74 18.42 5.42
CA PRO A 14 -18.56 17.67 5.79
C PRO A 14 -18.46 16.46 4.84
N THR A 15 -17.25 15.96 4.59
CA THR A 15 -16.98 14.60 4.08
C THR A 15 -17.43 14.28 2.64
N THR A 16 -16.63 14.65 1.64
CA THR A 16 -16.65 14.02 0.29
C THR A 16 -15.24 13.57 -0.16
N GLU A 17 -14.18 13.94 0.56
CA GLU A 17 -12.81 13.50 0.28
C GLU A 17 -12.52 12.07 0.77
N ASP A 18 -13.36 11.52 1.65
CA ASP A 18 -13.16 10.22 2.27
C ASP A 18 -13.69 9.06 1.42
N ASN A 19 -14.76 9.27 0.63
CA ASN A 19 -15.33 8.23 -0.25
C ASN A 19 -14.47 7.94 -1.49
N SER A 20 -13.68 8.91 -1.95
CA SER A 20 -12.80 8.73 -3.11
C SER A 20 -11.64 7.79 -2.80
N LEU A 21 -11.08 7.84 -1.57
CA LEU A 21 -10.01 6.93 -1.15
C LEU A 21 -10.51 5.49 -1.04
N PHE A 22 -11.70 5.27 -0.45
CA PHE A 22 -12.30 3.93 -0.40
C PHE A 22 -12.72 3.42 -1.79
N ALA A 23 -13.22 4.29 -2.68
CA ALA A 23 -13.57 3.91 -4.06
C ALA A 23 -12.33 3.60 -4.91
N THR A 24 -11.23 4.33 -4.72
CA THR A 24 -9.94 4.04 -5.34
C THR A 24 -9.32 2.76 -4.78
N LEU A 25 -9.46 2.46 -3.48
CA LEU A 25 -9.03 1.19 -2.87
C LEU A 25 -9.80 -0.04 -3.40
N LEU A 26 -11.05 0.13 -3.81
CA LEU A 26 -11.91 -0.93 -4.36
C LEU A 26 -11.86 -1.04 -5.89
N THR A 27 -11.12 -0.17 -6.58
CA THR A 27 -10.91 -0.28 -8.02
C THR A 27 -9.86 -1.37 -8.28
N PRO A 28 -10.20 -2.44 -9.03
CA PRO A 28 -9.28 -3.55 -9.29
C PRO A 28 -8.06 -3.02 -10.07
N GLY A 29 -6.91 -2.91 -9.40
CA GLY A 29 -5.66 -2.39 -9.95
C GLY A 29 -4.99 -1.28 -9.12
N SER A 30 -5.69 -0.65 -8.17
CA SER A 30 -5.12 0.40 -7.29
C SER A 30 -4.73 -0.13 -5.90
N SER A 31 -4.60 -1.43 -5.73
CA SER A 31 -4.17 -2.09 -4.48
C SER A 31 -2.64 -2.14 -4.31
N LEU A 32 -1.88 -1.55 -5.23
CA LEU A 32 -0.41 -1.58 -5.30
C LEU A 32 0.25 -0.22 -4.97
N HIS A 33 -0.45 0.69 -4.29
CA HIS A 33 0.11 1.99 -3.95
C HIS A 33 0.93 1.92 -2.63
N PRO A 34 2.21 2.34 -2.62
CA PRO A 34 3.10 2.31 -1.46
C PRO A 34 2.56 3.06 -0.23
N THR A 35 1.56 3.93 -0.41
CA THR A 35 0.85 4.59 0.69
C THR A 35 0.13 3.62 1.63
N LEU A 36 -0.46 2.51 1.15
CA LEU A 36 -1.11 1.55 2.05
C LEU A 36 -0.11 0.85 2.97
N LEU A 37 1.06 0.51 2.43
CA LEU A 37 2.13 -0.09 3.21
C LEU A 37 2.65 0.88 4.29
N PHE A 38 2.72 2.17 3.96
CA PHE A 38 3.08 3.20 4.94
C PHE A 38 2.02 3.36 6.04
N VAL A 39 0.73 3.39 5.69
CA VAL A 39 -0.36 3.45 6.69
C VAL A 39 -0.35 2.22 7.59
N LEU A 40 -0.11 1.04 7.03
CA LEU A 40 -0.05 -0.20 7.78
C LEU A 40 1.16 -0.23 8.74
N ASP A 41 2.33 0.24 8.29
CA ASP A 41 3.51 0.41 9.14
C ASP A 41 3.23 1.37 10.31
N VAL A 42 2.61 2.53 10.04
CA VAL A 42 2.18 3.48 11.08
C VAL A 42 1.18 2.86 12.05
N ALA A 43 0.21 2.09 11.56
CA ALA A 43 -0.77 1.41 12.39
C ALA A 43 -0.12 0.36 13.31
N PHE A 44 0.85 -0.40 12.80
CA PHE A 44 1.63 -1.35 13.59
C PHE A 44 2.48 -0.66 14.66
N PHE A 45 3.16 0.45 14.31
CA PHE A 45 3.90 1.24 15.30
C PHE A 45 2.99 1.82 16.39
N ALA A 46 1.80 2.32 16.02
CA ALA A 46 0.82 2.81 16.98
C ALA A 46 0.35 1.68 17.92
N LEU A 47 0.07 0.50 17.38
CA LEU A 47 -0.32 -0.66 18.15
C LEU A 47 0.79 -1.15 19.08
N PHE A 48 2.02 -1.25 18.57
CA PHE A 48 3.20 -1.58 19.37
C PHE A 48 3.42 -0.57 20.50
N LEU A 49 3.26 0.72 20.25
CA LEU A 49 3.41 1.77 21.27
C LEU A 49 2.37 1.61 22.39
N VAL A 50 1.12 1.33 22.02
CA VAL A 50 0.04 1.04 22.98
C VAL A 50 0.36 -0.24 23.77
N LEU A 51 0.76 -1.32 23.10
CA LEU A 51 1.16 -2.59 23.72
C LEU A 51 2.35 -2.41 24.67
N ALA A 52 3.35 -1.62 24.29
CA ALA A 52 4.51 -1.30 25.11
C ALA A 52 4.12 -0.47 26.34
N GLY A 53 3.22 0.51 26.17
CA GLY A 53 2.64 1.27 27.28
C GLY A 53 1.88 0.37 28.27
N LEU A 54 1.06 -0.55 27.76
CA LEU A 54 0.34 -1.53 28.58
C LEU A 54 1.29 -2.55 29.24
N ALA A 55 2.36 -2.94 28.57
CA ALA A 55 3.38 -3.85 29.11
C ALA A 55 4.05 -3.26 30.36
N LEU A 56 4.38 -1.97 30.31
CA LEU A 56 4.92 -1.23 31.45
C LEU A 56 3.89 -1.08 32.57
N ALA A 57 2.63 -0.77 32.23
CA ALA A 57 1.56 -0.62 33.21
C ALA A 57 1.20 -1.92 33.95
N THR A 58 1.36 -3.08 33.30
CA THR A 58 0.93 -4.39 33.83
C THR A 58 2.08 -5.21 34.43
N GLN A 59 3.26 -4.61 34.66
CA GLN A 59 4.45 -5.32 35.18
C GLN A 59 4.91 -6.53 34.33
N GLY A 60 4.78 -6.46 33.00
CA GLY A 60 5.45 -7.42 32.11
C GLY A 60 4.95 -8.87 32.22
N ASN A 61 3.64 -9.08 32.19
CA ASN A 61 3.07 -10.42 32.07
C ASN A 61 3.46 -11.06 30.73
N LEU A 62 3.84 -12.35 30.74
CA LEU A 62 4.23 -13.13 29.55
C LEU A 62 3.17 -13.04 28.43
N HIS A 63 1.90 -12.85 28.79
CA HIS A 63 0.82 -12.60 27.83
C HIS A 63 1.08 -11.41 26.91
N VAL A 64 1.55 -10.28 27.47
CA VAL A 64 1.81 -9.05 26.70
C VAL A 64 3.05 -9.20 25.82
N LEU A 65 4.02 -10.02 26.25
CA LEU A 65 5.20 -10.33 25.44
C LEU A 65 4.82 -11.13 24.17
N SER A 66 3.87 -12.07 24.27
CA SER A 66 3.36 -12.79 23.10
C SER A 66 2.67 -11.87 22.10
N LEU A 67 1.89 -10.88 22.58
CA LEU A 67 1.24 -9.90 21.70
C LEU A 67 2.27 -9.06 20.92
N ILE A 68 3.35 -8.64 21.57
CA ILE A 68 4.47 -7.95 20.92
C ILE A 68 5.17 -8.84 19.87
N GLY A 69 5.38 -10.11 20.20
CA GLY A 69 6.01 -11.06 19.28
C GLY A 69 5.17 -11.33 18.03
N ILE A 70 3.85 -11.50 18.19
CA ILE A 70 2.92 -11.70 17.06
C ILE A 70 2.88 -10.45 16.18
N GLU A 71 2.87 -9.26 16.77
CA GLU A 71 2.94 -7.98 16.04
C GLU A 71 4.19 -7.89 15.16
N MET A 72 5.37 -8.18 15.72
CA MET A 72 6.63 -8.22 14.95
C MET A 72 6.61 -9.29 13.86
N GLY A 73 6.02 -10.46 14.13
CA GLY A 73 5.86 -11.51 13.13
C GLY A 73 4.96 -11.08 11.96
N LEU A 74 3.88 -10.37 12.26
CA LEU A 74 2.96 -9.83 11.26
C LEU A 74 3.66 -8.75 10.41
N TRP A 75 4.39 -7.82 11.04
CA TRP A 75 5.18 -6.81 10.33
C TRP A 75 6.21 -7.42 9.38
N GLY A 76 6.94 -8.45 9.85
CA GLY A 76 7.89 -9.20 9.02
C GLY A 76 7.22 -9.89 7.82
N SER A 77 6.07 -10.53 8.04
CA SER A 77 5.30 -11.19 6.97
C SER A 77 4.86 -10.20 5.88
N VAL A 78 4.40 -9.01 6.28
CA VAL A 78 4.02 -7.94 5.34
C VAL A 78 5.23 -7.44 4.55
N LYS A 79 6.36 -7.16 5.22
CA LYS A 79 7.57 -6.71 4.52
C LYS A 79 8.07 -7.72 3.49
N TRP A 80 8.06 -9.01 3.84
CA TRP A 80 8.45 -10.07 2.93
C TRP A 80 7.48 -10.20 1.74
N PHE A 81 6.16 -10.15 1.99
CA PHE A 81 5.15 -10.20 0.94
C PHE A 81 5.31 -9.07 -0.08
N VAL A 82 5.63 -7.86 0.37
CA VAL A 82 5.87 -6.70 -0.50
C VAL A 82 7.12 -6.89 -1.37
N TYR A 83 8.19 -7.39 -0.77
CA TYR A 83 9.44 -7.65 -1.49
C TYR A 83 9.22 -8.71 -2.59
N GLU A 84 8.52 -9.79 -2.24
CA GLU A 84 8.18 -10.85 -3.18
C GLU A 84 7.28 -10.34 -4.32
N LEU A 85 6.29 -9.50 -3.99
CA LEU A 85 5.43 -8.89 -4.99
C LEU A 85 6.21 -7.98 -5.94
N GLN A 86 7.12 -7.12 -5.45
CA GLN A 86 7.95 -6.28 -6.31
C GLN A 86 8.83 -7.12 -7.24
N LEU A 87 9.41 -8.19 -6.70
CA LEU A 87 10.21 -9.13 -7.49
C LEU A 87 9.36 -9.80 -8.58
N ALA A 88 8.12 -10.20 -8.26
CA ALA A 88 7.14 -10.81 -9.16
C ALA A 88 6.52 -9.85 -10.21
N ASN A 89 6.59 -8.53 -10.00
CA ASN A 89 6.18 -7.56 -11.02
C ASN A 89 7.37 -7.20 -11.95
N ALA A 90 8.59 -7.08 -11.41
CA ALA A 90 9.77 -6.68 -12.19
C ALA A 90 10.18 -7.72 -13.26
N ASN A 91 9.99 -9.00 -12.97
CA ASN A 91 10.25 -10.10 -13.89
C ASN A 91 9.21 -10.23 -15.02
N GLU A 92 7.98 -9.72 -14.86
CA GLU A 92 7.00 -9.59 -15.95
C GLU A 92 7.39 -8.48 -16.95
N GLU A 93 7.86 -7.33 -16.46
CA GLU A 93 8.29 -6.23 -17.33
C GLU A 93 9.56 -6.57 -18.15
N THR A 94 10.48 -7.34 -17.56
CA THR A 94 11.73 -7.73 -18.21
C THR A 94 11.50 -8.70 -19.39
N GLN A 95 10.52 -9.60 -19.32
CA GLN A 95 10.17 -10.49 -20.44
C GLN A 95 9.57 -9.74 -21.64
N LYS A 96 8.79 -8.68 -21.40
CA LYS A 96 8.18 -7.87 -22.47
C LYS A 96 9.21 -7.05 -23.26
N ASN A 97 10.33 -6.68 -22.62
CA ASN A 97 11.39 -5.88 -23.22
C ASN A 97 12.40 -6.76 -23.97
N ALA A 98 12.71 -7.96 -23.45
CA ALA A 98 13.60 -8.92 -24.12
C ALA A 98 13.05 -9.43 -25.46
N ASN A 99 11.73 -9.51 -25.64
CA ASN A 99 11.13 -9.90 -26.92
C ASN A 99 11.23 -8.80 -28.00
N ARG A 100 11.30 -7.51 -27.62
CA ARG A 100 11.38 -6.40 -28.59
C ARG A 100 12.77 -6.17 -29.16
N GLU A 101 13.82 -6.63 -28.48
CA GLU A 101 15.20 -6.47 -28.95
C GLU A 101 15.61 -7.53 -30.01
N ASN A 102 14.83 -8.60 -30.16
CA ASN A 102 15.07 -9.65 -31.17
C ASN A 102 14.52 -9.30 -32.57
N ASP A 103 13.49 -8.45 -32.66
CA ASP A 103 12.80 -8.14 -33.93
C ASP A 103 13.45 -7.02 -34.77
N THR A 104 14.49 -6.34 -34.26
CA THR A 104 15.21 -5.30 -35.01
C THR A 104 16.71 -5.58 -35.09
N SER A 105 17.09 -6.62 -35.83
CA SER A 105 18.36 -6.60 -36.57
C SER A 105 18.19 -7.32 -37.91
N PRO A 106 18.01 -6.58 -39.02
CA PRO A 106 17.74 -7.13 -40.34
C PRO A 106 18.99 -7.74 -40.97
N SER A 107 18.86 -8.98 -41.44
CA SER A 107 19.09 -9.40 -42.82
C SER A 107 20.37 -9.06 -43.61
N ASP A 108 21.48 -8.57 -43.04
CA ASP A 108 22.66 -8.14 -43.84
C ASP A 108 23.97 -8.93 -43.58
N SER A 109 23.94 -10.26 -43.61
CA SER A 109 25.19 -11.06 -43.67
C SER A 109 25.16 -12.26 -44.63
N LYS A 110 24.23 -12.28 -45.59
CA LYS A 110 24.18 -13.30 -46.66
C LYS A 110 24.50 -12.74 -48.05
N LEU A 111 25.53 -11.91 -48.18
CA LEU A 111 26.18 -11.62 -49.47
C LEU A 111 27.67 -11.36 -49.19
N LYS A 112 28.53 -12.00 -49.98
CA LYS A 112 29.96 -12.32 -49.72
C LYS A 112 30.04 -13.56 -48.81
N GLU A 113 30.50 -14.71 -49.25
CA GLU A 113 31.68 -14.91 -50.09
C GLU A 113 31.42 -16.01 -51.14
N GLU A 114 31.58 -15.62 -52.41
CA GLU A 114 31.89 -16.51 -53.55
C GLU A 114 33.32 -17.03 -53.43
#